data_AF-A0A4R9A111-F1
#
_entry.id   AF-A0A4R9A111-F1
#
_cell.length_a   1.000
_cell.length_b   1.000
_cell.length_c   1.000
_cell.angle_alpha   90.00
_cell.angle_beta   90.00
_cell.angle_gamma   90.00
#
_symmetry.space_group_name_H-M   'P 1'
#
loop_
_entity.id
_entity.type
_entity.pdbx_description
1 polymer ?
#
loop_
_entity_poly.entity_id
_entity_poly.type
_entity_poly.pdbx_seq_one_letter_code
_entity_poly.pdbx_strand_id
1 'polypeptide(L)'
;MSVYLETGARGVQLSVTDRGPGCRLDQISKDRLGVRESILGRMRRAGGNAAVRPGPGGTGTEILLTLPAAAATQANDEQHTETSVR
;
A
#
# COMPACT_ATOMS: atom_id res chain seq x y z
N MET A 1 -5.44 -5.54 18.58
CA MET A 1 -5.17 -5.20 17.18
C MET A 1 -5.30 -3.69 17.04
N SER A 2 -4.44 -3.06 16.25
CA SER A 2 -4.46 -1.63 15.95
C SER A 2 -4.29 -1.41 14.45
N VAL A 3 -4.83 -0.29 13.97
CA VAL A 3 -4.70 0.15 12.58
C VAL A 3 -4.22 1.60 12.62
N TYR A 4 -3.22 1.90 11.81
CA TYR A 4 -2.74 3.26 11.57
C TYR A 4 -2.78 3.52 10.06
N LEU A 5 -3.23 4.71 9.67
CA LEU A 5 -3.25 5.14 8.28
C LEU A 5 -2.77 6.58 8.20
N GLU A 6 -1.86 6.82 7.28
CA GLU A 6 -1.42 8.15 6.88
C GLU A 6 -1.58 8.31 5.37
N THR A 7 -1.89 9.53 4.96
CA THR A 7 -1.99 9.91 3.56
C THR A 7 -1.18 11.18 3.33
N GLY A 8 -0.60 11.31 2.14
CA GLY A 8 0.14 12.50 1.76
C GLY A 8 0.43 12.53 0.27
N ALA A 9 1.24 13.50 -0.15
CA ALA A 9 1.58 13.71 -1.56
C ALA A 9 2.25 12.50 -2.23
N ARG A 10 2.89 11.61 -1.46
CA ARG A 10 3.52 10.39 -1.98
C ARG A 10 2.56 9.20 -2.05
N GLY A 11 1.36 9.31 -1.48
CA GLY A 11 0.35 8.24 -1.46
C GLY A 11 -0.15 7.91 -0.06
N VAL A 12 -0.56 6.65 0.12
CA VAL A 12 -1.13 6.10 1.35
C VAL A 12 -0.16 5.10 1.96
N GLN A 13 0.01 5.17 3.27
CA GLN A 13 0.65 4.13 4.07
C GLN A 13 -0.31 3.69 5.18
N LEU A 14 -0.53 2.38 5.30
CA LEU A 14 -1.38 1.78 6.31
C LEU A 14 -0.61 0.65 7.01
N SER A 15 -0.70 0.60 8.34
CA SER A 15 -0.24 -0.54 9.11
C SER A 15 -1.36 -1.19 9.90
N VAL A 16 -1.37 -2.52 9.94
CA VAL A 16 -2.22 -3.33 10.83
C VAL A 16 -1.31 -4.10 11.75
N THR A 17 -1.49 -3.95 13.06
CA THR A 17 -0.70 -4.65 14.07
C THR A 17 -1.58 -5.48 15.00
N ASP A 18 -1.12 -6.67 15.36
CA ASP A 18 -1.72 -7.50 16.39
C ASP A 18 -0.65 -7.97 17.41
N ARG A 19 -1.09 -8.47 18.56
CA ARG A 19 -0.22 -8.99 19.64
C ARG A 19 -0.36 -10.51 19.81
N GLY A 20 -0.76 -11.20 18.74
CA GLY A 20 -0.94 -12.64 18.71
C GLY A 20 0.39 -13.39 18.58
N PRO A 21 0.36 -14.68 18.22
CA PRO A 21 1.55 -15.53 18.13
C PRO A 21 2.52 -15.14 16.99
N GLY A 22 2.12 -14.22 16.09
CA GLY A 22 2.90 -13.77 14.95
C GLY A 22 2.59 -14.56 13.67
N CYS A 23 2.53 -13.84 12.55
CA CYS A 23 2.35 -14.39 11.22
C CYS A 23 3.64 -14.22 10.41
N ARG A 24 4.14 -15.35 9.90
CA ARG A 24 5.44 -15.46 9.24
C ARG A 24 5.24 -16.03 7.84
N LEU A 25 5.43 -15.21 6.80
CA LEU A 25 5.16 -15.60 5.41
C LEU A 25 6.05 -16.75 4.92
N ASP A 26 7.23 -16.91 5.50
CA ASP A 26 8.18 -18.01 5.31
C ASP A 26 7.68 -19.33 5.92
N GLN A 27 6.83 -19.28 6.94
CA GLN A 27 6.23 -20.45 7.58
C GLN A 27 4.90 -20.89 6.91
N ILE A 28 4.34 -20.05 6.03
CA ILE A 28 3.13 -20.37 5.27
C ILE A 28 3.53 -21.10 3.99
N SER A 29 3.09 -22.36 3.84
CA SER A 29 3.29 -23.13 2.60
C SER A 29 2.83 -22.33 1.38
N LYS A 30 3.55 -22.46 0.26
CA LYS A 30 3.25 -21.75 -0.99
C LYS A 30 1.83 -22.06 -1.51
N ASP A 31 1.31 -23.24 -1.18
CA ASP A 31 -0.03 -23.71 -1.57
C ASP A 31 -1.14 -23.11 -0.69
N ARG A 32 -0.78 -22.46 0.42
CA ARG A 32 -1.70 -21.75 1.32
C ARG A 32 -1.83 -20.31 0.84
N LEU A 33 -2.52 -20.17 -0.28
CA LEU A 33 -2.68 -18.93 -1.04
C LEU A 33 -3.35 -17.80 -0.25
N GLY A 34 -4.07 -18.11 0.83
CA GLY A 34 -4.84 -17.17 1.66
C GLY A 34 -4.22 -15.78 1.79
N VAL A 35 -3.14 -15.59 2.54
CA VAL A 35 -2.51 -14.26 2.73
C VAL A 35 -1.79 -13.76 1.48
N ARG A 36 -1.14 -14.67 0.73
CA ARG A 36 -0.30 -14.32 -0.42
C ARG A 36 -1.13 -13.77 -1.59
N GLU A 37 -2.30 -14.30 -1.84
CA GLU A 37 -3.21 -13.83 -2.88
C GLU A 37 -4.14 -12.73 -2.37
N SER A 38 -4.58 -12.81 -1.12
CA SER A 38 -5.54 -11.86 -0.56
C SER A 38 -4.93 -10.50 -0.27
N ILE A 39 -3.72 -10.40 0.28
CA ILE A 39 -3.14 -9.11 0.66
C ILE A 39 -2.06 -8.69 -0.32
N LEU A 40 -1.00 -9.51 -0.49
CA LEU A 40 0.09 -9.19 -1.42
C LEU A 40 -0.42 -9.07 -2.86
N GLY A 41 -1.27 -10.03 -3.28
CA GLY A 41 -1.89 -10.00 -4.62
C GLY A 41 -2.82 -8.81 -4.85
N ARG A 42 -3.56 -8.37 -3.83
CA ARG A 42 -4.43 -7.18 -3.95
C ARG A 42 -3.61 -5.89 -4.03
N MET A 43 -2.60 -5.72 -3.18
CA MET A 43 -1.76 -4.53 -3.24
C MET A 43 -1.03 -4.42 -4.57
N ARG A 44 -0.46 -5.53 -5.07
CA ARG A 44 0.19 -5.54 -6.38
C ARG A 44 -0.76 -5.11 -7.51
N ARG A 45 -2.00 -5.60 -7.52
CA ARG A 45 -3.01 -5.20 -8.52
C ARG A 45 -3.43 -3.74 -8.40
N ALA A 46 -3.42 -3.20 -7.18
CA ALA A 46 -3.68 -1.79 -6.94
C ALA A 46 -2.48 -0.88 -7.30
N GLY A 47 -1.34 -1.44 -7.73
CA GLY A 47 -0.11 -0.67 -7.96
C GLY A 47 0.66 -0.32 -6.68
N GLY A 48 0.29 -0.95 -5.56
CA GLY A 48 0.94 -0.78 -4.27
C GLY A 48 1.78 -1.99 -3.85
N ASN A 49 2.28 -1.93 -2.62
CA ASN A 49 3.07 -2.99 -2.00
C ASN A 49 2.47 -3.42 -0.65
N ALA A 50 2.82 -4.64 -0.24
CA ALA A 50 2.51 -5.15 1.08
C ALA A 50 3.71 -5.91 1.66
N ALA A 51 3.97 -5.72 2.94
CA ALA A 51 4.98 -6.44 3.70
C ALA A 51 4.38 -6.98 5.00
N VAL A 52 4.78 -8.18 5.40
CA VAL A 52 4.42 -8.78 6.69
C VAL A 52 5.70 -8.99 7.48
N ARG A 53 5.74 -8.44 8.70
CA ARG A 53 6.91 -8.50 9.60
C ARG A 53 6.45 -8.75 11.04
N PRO A 54 7.35 -9.12 11.97
CA PRO A 54 7.03 -9.12 13.39
C PRO A 54 6.51 -7.75 13.83
N GLY A 55 5.55 -7.77 14.75
CA GLY A 55 4.99 -6.54 15.32
C GLY A 55 5.99 -5.77 16.18
N PRO A 56 5.62 -4.55 16.62
CA PRO A 56 6.45 -3.72 17.49
C PRO A 56 6.94 -4.50 18.73
N GLY A 57 8.22 -4.35 19.07
CA GLY A 57 8.85 -5.11 20.16
C GLY A 57 9.16 -6.59 19.81
N GLY A 58 9.02 -7.00 18.55
CA GLY A 58 9.38 -8.34 18.08
C GLY A 58 8.31 -9.41 18.31
N THR A 59 7.09 -9.04 18.71
CA THR A 59 5.98 -9.95 18.98
C THR A 59 4.77 -9.61 18.13
N GLY A 60 3.89 -10.59 17.88
CA GLY A 60 2.72 -10.40 17.02
C GLY A 60 3.07 -10.18 15.55
N THR A 61 2.10 -9.66 14.80
CA THR A 61 2.25 -9.38 13.36
C THR A 61 2.11 -7.89 13.11
N GLU A 62 2.90 -7.38 12.16
CA GLU A 62 2.65 -6.11 11.50
C GLU A 62 2.55 -6.32 9.98
N ILE A 63 1.45 -5.83 9.42
CA ILE A 63 1.22 -5.77 7.98
C ILE A 63 1.33 -4.31 7.56
N LEU A 64 2.30 -4.00 6.71
CA LEU A 64 2.49 -2.68 6.13
C LEU A 64 1.99 -2.68 4.68
N LEU A 65 1.04 -1.82 4.37
CA LEU A 65 0.50 -1.60 3.02
C LEU A 65 0.91 -0.22 2.54
N THR A 66 1.42 -0.12 1.32
CA THR A 66 1.72 1.17 0.68
C THR A 66 1.06 1.26 -0.68
N LEU A 67 0.46 2.41 -0.98
CA LEU A 67 -0.12 2.71 -2.27
C LEU A 67 0.42 4.06 -2.74
N PRO A 68 1.19 4.14 -3.84
CA PRO A 68 1.65 5.41 -4.37
C PRO A 68 0.50 6.34 -4.71
N ALA A 69 0.72 7.65 -4.62
CA ALA A 69 -0.22 8.62 -5.17
C ALA A 69 -0.39 8.34 -6.67
N ALA A 70 -1.62 8.44 -7.17
CA ALA A 70 -1.83 8.42 -8.61
C ALA A 70 -0.95 9.51 -9.22
N ALA A 71 -0.15 9.15 -10.24
CA ALA A 71 0.52 10.16 -11.03
C ALA A 71 -0.58 11.13 -11.49
N ALA A 72 -0.44 12.41 -11.17
CA ALA A 72 -1.32 13.42 -11.72
C ALA A 72 -1.21 13.25 -13.23
N THR A 73 -2.25 12.69 -13.86
CA THR A 73 -2.41 12.82 -15.30
C THR A 73 -2.39 14.32 -15.52
N GLN A 74 -1.34 14.82 -16.17
CA GLN A 74 -1.15 16.24 -16.35
C GLN A 74 -2.38 16.77 -17.08
N ALA A 75 -3.25 17.48 -16.36
CA ALA A 75 -4.27 18.32 -16.94
C ALA A 75 -3.51 19.48 -17.60
N ASN A 76 -3.03 19.24 -18.82
CA ASN A 76 -2.35 20.22 -19.63
C ASN A 76 -3.05 20.27 -20.98
N ASP A 77 -4.32 20.66 -20.96
CA ASP A 77 -5.15 20.84 -22.16
C ASP A 77 -5.77 22.25 -22.28
N GLU A 78 -5.32 23.23 -21.48
CA GLU A 78 -5.80 24.62 -21.58
C GLU A 78 -4.69 25.66 -21.40
N GLN A 79 -3.69 25.65 -22.29
CA GLN A 79 -2.84 26.81 -22.58
C GLN A 79 -2.53 26.90 -24.07
N HIS A 80 -3.56 27.06 -24.91
CA HIS A 80 -3.38 27.62 -26.26
C HIS A 80 -4.67 28.31 -26.73
N THR A 81 -4.87 29.55 -26.26
CA THR A 81 -5.20 30.70 -27.13
C THR A 81 -5.22 31.96 -26.26
N GLU A 82 -4.07 32.62 -26.12
CA GLU A 82 -4.05 34.07 -25.93
C GLU A 82 -3.34 34.70 -27.13
N THR A 83 -4.05 35.62 -27.80
CA THR A 83 -3.51 36.79 -28.50
C THR A 83 -2.86 36.64 -29.89
N SER A 84 -3.66 36.94 -30.92
CA SER A 84 -3.32 37.69 -32.16
C SER A 84 -4.53 37.62 -33.11
N VAL A 85 -5.12 38.64 -33.74
CA VAL A 85 -4.64 39.93 -34.27
C VAL A 85 -5.87 40.83 -34.56
N ARG A 86 -5.72 42.14 -34.31
CA ARG A 86 -6.50 43.32 -34.77
C ARG A 86 -7.85 43.62 -34.12
#